data_AF-A0A238VEX1-F1
#
_entry.id   AF-A0A238VEX1-F1
#
_cell.length_a   1.000
_cell.length_b   1.000
_cell.length_c   1.000
_cell.angle_alpha   90.00
_cell.angle_beta   90.00
_cell.angle_gamma   90.00
#
_symmetry.space_group_name_H-M   'P 1'
#
loop_
_entity.id
_entity.type
_entity.pdbx_description
1 polymer ?
#
loop_
_entity_poly.entity_id
_entity_poly.type
_entity_poly.pdbx_seq_one_letter_code
_entity_poly.pdbx_strand_id
1 'polypeptide(L)'
;MTDDGELVDQLQQLVLRRLAELGEPGRPMSARRAADRSRGLLSFHTLYAIARGEHSGRISDRVAEGLATALDVPVGEVYEAAGAPRPQTRWQLPPTFDRVPPEHRRVFEEAIALYLVAEQRGYERGRRDRS
;
A
#
# COMPACT_ATOMS: atom_id res chain seq x y z
N MET A 1 -2.48 25.05 -9.24
CA MET A 1 -2.81 25.48 -7.86
C MET A 1 -3.72 24.40 -7.30
N THR A 2 -3.29 23.34 -6.63
CA THR A 2 -1.95 22.82 -6.28
C THR A 2 -2.17 21.32 -6.06
N ASP A 3 -1.87 20.49 -7.07
CA ASP A 3 -2.14 19.04 -7.08
C ASP A 3 -1.48 18.34 -5.86
N ASP A 4 -0.30 18.82 -5.48
CA ASP A 4 0.44 18.33 -4.31
C ASP A 4 -0.32 18.46 -2.98
N GLY A 5 -1.22 19.45 -2.83
CA GLY A 5 -1.98 19.65 -1.60
C GLY A 5 -3.11 18.65 -1.41
N GLU A 6 -3.74 18.23 -2.51
CA GLU A 6 -4.79 17.21 -2.52
C GLU A 6 -4.22 15.81 -2.24
N LEU A 7 -3.05 15.51 -2.79
CA LEU A 7 -2.36 14.24 -2.56
C LEU A 7 -1.84 14.09 -1.12
N VAL A 8 -1.33 15.18 -0.53
CA VAL A 8 -0.97 15.20 0.90
C VAL A 8 -2.19 14.88 1.77
N ASP A 9 -3.36 15.42 1.41
CA ASP A 9 -4.61 15.13 2.11
C ASP A 9 -5.03 13.66 1.93
N GLN A 10 -4.90 13.09 0.72
CA GLN A 10 -5.23 11.69 0.46
C GLN A 10 -4.35 10.70 1.24
N LEU A 11 -3.02 10.91 1.28
CA LEU A 11 -2.12 10.04 2.06
C LEU A 11 -2.37 10.20 3.56
N GLN A 12 -2.62 11.42 4.03
CA GLN A 12 -2.98 11.67 5.42
C GLN A 12 -4.27 10.94 5.79
N GLN A 13 -5.31 11.04 4.97
CA GLN A 13 -6.59 10.37 5.17
C GLN A 13 -6.43 8.84 5.19
N LEU A 14 -5.62 8.28 4.29
CA LEU A 14 -5.29 6.86 4.29
C LEU A 14 -4.69 6.43 5.64
N VAL A 15 -3.69 7.17 6.13
CA VAL A 15 -3.05 6.89 7.42
C VAL A 15 -4.04 6.97 8.57
N LEU A 16 -4.77 8.09 8.69
CA LEU A 16 -5.71 8.31 9.80
C LEU A 16 -6.81 7.24 9.82
N ARG A 17 -7.39 6.92 8.66
CA ARG A 17 -8.41 5.87 8.51
C ARG A 17 -7.87 4.52 8.98
N ARG A 18 -6.69 4.11 8.51
CA ARG A 18 -6.11 2.81 8.86
C ARG A 18 -5.67 2.73 10.31
N LEU A 19 -5.17 3.81 10.90
CA LEU A 19 -4.89 3.85 12.34
C LEU A 19 -6.16 3.67 13.17
N ALA A 20 -7.29 4.26 12.75
CA ALA A 20 -8.57 4.06 13.42
C ALA A 20 -9.05 2.60 13.29
N GLU A 21 -8.98 2.02 12.09
CA GLU A 21 -9.42 0.64 11.81
C GLU A 21 -8.57 -0.44 12.49
N LEU A 22 -7.26 -0.20 12.66
CA LEU A 22 -6.34 -1.12 13.34
C LEU A 22 -6.35 -0.96 14.87
N GLY A 23 -6.94 0.13 15.37
CA GLY A 23 -7.07 0.40 16.79
C GLY A 23 -8.18 -0.39 17.46
N GLU A 24 -8.48 -0.03 18.71
CA GLU A 24 -9.67 -0.47 19.41
C GLU A 24 -10.82 0.50 19.11
N PRO A 25 -12.09 0.08 19.24
CA PRO A 25 -13.23 0.99 19.13
C PRO A 25 -13.07 2.22 20.03
N GLY A 26 -13.10 3.42 19.44
CA GLY A 26 -12.89 4.68 20.16
C GLY A 26 -11.44 5.01 20.52
N ARG A 27 -10.47 4.14 20.15
CA ARG A 27 -9.04 4.33 20.43
C ARG A 27 -8.19 3.90 19.22
N PRO A 28 -7.90 4.83 18.29
CA PRO A 28 -7.02 4.56 17.17
C PRO A 28 -5.65 4.01 17.59
N MET A 29 -5.07 3.16 16.76
CA MET A 29 -3.71 2.68 16.95
C MET A 29 -2.75 3.88 16.97
N SER A 30 -1.84 3.89 17.95
CA SER A 30 -0.84 4.95 18.01
C SER A 30 0.14 4.83 16.85
N ALA A 31 0.58 5.99 16.35
CA ALA A 31 1.58 6.05 15.30
C ALA A 31 2.87 5.26 15.64
N ARG A 32 3.25 5.22 16.92
CA ARG A 32 4.40 4.45 17.39
C ARG A 32 4.20 2.94 17.21
N ARG A 33 3.05 2.43 17.65
CA ARG A 33 2.70 1.01 17.49
C ARG A 33 2.57 0.62 16.02
N ALA A 34 2.03 1.51 15.18
CA ALA A 34 1.98 1.30 13.74
C ALA A 34 3.37 1.25 13.11
N ALA A 35 4.27 2.18 13.48
CA ALA A 35 5.64 2.18 13.00
C ALA A 35 6.41 0.91 13.42
N ASP A 36 6.20 0.41 14.64
CA ASP A 36 6.81 -0.84 15.12
C ASP A 36 6.42 -2.05 14.22
N ARG A 37 5.19 -2.07 13.67
CA ARG A 37 4.74 -3.10 12.73
C ARG A 37 5.53 -3.11 11.42
N SER A 38 6.11 -1.97 11.01
CA SER A 38 6.89 -1.85 9.78
C SER A 38 8.26 -2.53 9.83
N ARG A 39 8.65 -3.11 10.98
CA ARG A 39 9.95 -3.80 11.17
C ARG A 39 11.16 -2.93 10.83
N GLY A 40 11.08 -1.63 11.10
CA GLY A 40 12.18 -0.67 10.89
C GLY A 40 12.27 -0.09 9.47
N LEU A 41 11.29 -0.36 8.61
CA LEU A 41 11.19 0.29 7.29
C LEU A 41 10.70 1.73 7.41
N LEU A 42 9.85 2.01 8.39
CA LEU A 42 9.25 3.31 8.65
C LEU A 42 9.53 3.78 10.07
N SER A 43 9.99 5.03 10.21
CA SER A 43 10.17 5.63 11.54
C SER A 43 8.84 6.15 12.09
N PHE A 44 8.70 6.17 13.42
CA PHE A 44 7.59 6.83 14.10
C PHE A 44 7.41 8.27 13.65
N HIS A 45 8.50 9.04 13.54
CA HIS A 45 8.45 10.45 13.14
C HIS A 45 7.91 10.63 11.73
N THR A 46 8.27 9.74 10.80
CA THR A 46 7.75 9.78 9.42
C THR A 46 6.24 9.53 9.41
N LEU A 47 5.77 8.48 10.10
CA LEU A 47 4.35 8.16 10.15
C LEU A 47 3.54 9.26 10.87
N TYR A 48 4.11 9.85 11.93
CA TYR A 48 3.51 10.96 12.66
C TYR A 48 3.39 12.23 11.81
N ALA A 49 4.43 12.59 11.05
CA ALA A 49 4.41 13.72 10.13
C ALA A 49 3.35 13.55 9.04
N ILE A 50 3.24 12.35 8.46
CA ILE A 50 2.21 12.05 7.46
C ILE A 50 0.80 12.17 8.07
N ALA A 51 0.58 11.61 9.27
CA ALA A 51 -0.70 11.70 9.96
C ALA A 51 -1.14 13.15 10.27
N ARG A 52 -0.18 14.09 10.40
CA ARG A 52 -0.45 15.52 10.60
C ARG A 52 -0.57 16.31 9.28
N GLY A 53 -0.35 15.68 8.14
CA GLY A 53 -0.30 16.38 6.84
C GLY A 53 0.99 17.20 6.65
N GLU A 54 2.00 16.98 7.50
CA GLU A 54 3.28 17.72 7.49
C GLU A 54 4.33 17.07 6.56
N HIS A 55 3.90 16.31 5.56
CA HIS A 55 4.77 15.64 4.61
C HIS A 55 4.71 16.31 3.22
N SER A 56 5.78 16.17 2.44
CA SER A 56 5.92 16.86 1.15
C SER A 56 5.25 16.15 -0.04
N GLY A 57 4.39 15.15 0.21
CA GLY A 57 3.80 14.26 -0.80
C GLY A 57 4.78 13.24 -1.40
N ARG A 58 6.09 13.49 -1.35
CA ARG A 58 7.11 12.57 -1.88
C ARG A 58 7.42 11.46 -0.88
N ILE A 59 7.18 10.22 -1.29
CA ILE A 59 7.56 9.02 -0.55
C ILE A 59 8.57 8.18 -1.34
N SER A 60 9.55 7.60 -0.65
CA SER A 60 10.47 6.62 -1.24
C SER A 60 9.88 5.22 -1.17
N ASP A 61 10.42 4.28 -1.95
CA ASP A 61 9.94 2.89 -1.98
C ASP A 61 9.98 2.21 -0.62
N ARG A 62 11.09 2.43 0.10
CA ARG A 62 11.22 1.96 1.48
C ARG A 62 10.11 2.50 2.40
N VAL A 63 9.77 3.78 2.25
CA VAL A 63 8.70 4.41 3.04
C VAL A 63 7.33 3.87 2.63
N ALA A 64 7.09 3.68 1.32
CA ALA A 64 5.86 3.11 0.80
C ALA A 64 5.62 1.68 1.32
N GLU A 65 6.64 0.82 1.25
CA GLU A 65 6.59 -0.55 1.81
C GLU A 65 6.42 -0.55 3.33
N GLY A 66 7.09 0.36 4.01
CA GLY A 66 6.96 0.55 5.45
C GLY A 66 5.54 0.97 5.86
N LEU A 67 4.93 1.88 5.11
CA LEU A 67 3.54 2.31 5.29
C LEU A 67 2.56 1.17 4.99
N ALA A 68 2.75 0.46 3.88
CA ALA A 68 1.93 -0.69 3.51
C ALA A 68 1.90 -1.74 4.63
N THR A 69 3.08 -2.06 5.18
CA THR A 69 3.24 -3.00 6.29
C THR A 69 2.64 -2.46 7.59
N ALA A 70 2.88 -1.18 7.92
CA ALA A 70 2.37 -0.56 9.14
C ALA A 70 0.84 -0.51 9.17
N LEU A 71 0.23 -0.14 8.04
CA LEU A 71 -1.20 0.15 7.88
C LEU A 71 -2.00 -1.06 7.38
N ASP A 72 -1.34 -2.17 7.06
CA ASP A 72 -1.96 -3.39 6.55
C ASP A 72 -2.78 -3.13 5.27
N VAL A 73 -2.15 -2.49 4.29
CA VAL A 73 -2.73 -2.14 2.98
C VAL A 73 -1.78 -2.50 1.85
N PRO A 74 -2.27 -2.70 0.61
CA PRO A 74 -1.39 -2.90 -0.54
C PRO A 74 -0.48 -1.68 -0.76
N VAL A 75 0.79 -1.93 -1.12
CA VAL A 75 1.75 -0.85 -1.41
C VAL A 75 1.26 0.07 -2.54
N GLY A 76 0.49 -0.48 -3.48
CA GLY A 76 -0.10 0.27 -4.57
C GLY A 76 -1.08 1.36 -4.10
N GLU A 77 -1.82 1.14 -3.01
CA GLU A 77 -2.76 2.12 -2.43
C GLU A 77 -1.99 3.29 -1.80
N VAL A 78 -0.80 3.01 -1.24
CA VAL A 78 0.08 4.04 -0.69
C VAL A 78 0.62 4.97 -1.80
N TYR A 79 1.03 4.39 -2.94
CA TYR A 79 1.48 5.19 -4.09
C TYR A 79 0.36 6.01 -4.71
N GLU A 80 -0.84 5.44 -4.85
CA GLU A 80 -2.03 6.15 -5.33
C GLU A 80 -2.36 7.33 -4.41
N ALA A 81 -2.45 7.09 -3.10
CA ALA A 81 -2.76 8.13 -2.12
C ALA A 81 -1.67 9.21 -2.03
N ALA A 82 -0.40 8.86 -2.30
CA ALA A 82 0.69 9.83 -2.35
C ALA A 82 0.82 10.55 -3.70
N GLY A 83 0.01 10.16 -4.71
CA GLY A 83 0.18 10.58 -6.12
C GLY A 83 1.58 10.33 -6.66
N ALA A 84 2.29 9.36 -6.08
CA ALA A 84 3.65 9.02 -6.45
C ALA A 84 3.61 7.96 -7.56
N PRO A 85 4.46 8.07 -8.59
CA PRO A 85 4.55 7.04 -9.60
C PRO A 85 4.97 5.73 -8.93
N ARG A 86 4.17 4.68 -9.14
CA ARG A 86 4.58 3.34 -8.72
C ARG A 86 5.92 3.03 -9.36
N PRO A 87 6.92 2.55 -8.59
CA PRO A 87 8.15 2.06 -9.16
C PRO A 87 7.74 0.96 -10.11
N GLN A 88 8.08 1.12 -11.38
CA GLN A 88 8.12 0.01 -12.31
C GLN A 88 9.33 -0.84 -11.90
N THR A 89 9.29 -1.45 -10.71
CA THR A 89 10.24 -2.51 -10.43
C THR A 89 9.99 -3.57 -11.48
N ARG A 90 11.09 -4.02 -12.05
CA ARG A 90 11.13 -5.03 -13.10
C ARG A 90 10.72 -6.36 -12.49
N TRP A 91 9.44 -6.58 -12.23
CA TRP A 91 8.89 -7.92 -12.42
C TRP A 91 9.01 -8.21 -13.91
N GLN A 92 10.23 -8.55 -14.32
CA GLN A 92 10.53 -9.03 -15.65
C GLN A 92 10.50 -10.54 -15.53
N LEU A 93 9.65 -11.15 -16.37
CA LEU A 93 9.71 -12.58 -16.54
C LEU A 93 11.14 -12.92 -16.98
N PRO A 94 11.78 -13.92 -16.36
CA PRO A 94 13.14 -14.29 -16.75
C PRO A 94 13.16 -14.62 -18.25
N PRO A 95 14.28 -14.39 -18.97
CA PRO A 95 14.34 -14.64 -20.42
C PRO A 95 13.97 -16.07 -20.84
N THR A 96 14.04 -17.03 -19.91
CA THR A 96 13.60 -18.41 -20.13
C THR A 96 12.08 -18.53 -20.32
N PHE A 97 11.28 -17.54 -19.91
CA PHE A 97 9.83 -17.52 -20.10
C PHE A 97 9.44 -17.42 -21.58
N ASP A 98 10.26 -16.80 -22.42
CA ASP A 98 10.04 -16.77 -23.87
C ASP A 98 10.06 -18.17 -24.49
N ARG A 99 10.68 -19.14 -23.82
CA ARG A 99 10.73 -20.54 -24.26
C ARG A 99 9.50 -21.35 -23.87
N VAL A 100 8.60 -20.79 -23.06
CA VAL A 100 7.37 -21.46 -22.64
C VAL A 100 6.40 -21.49 -23.82
N PRO A 101 5.90 -22.68 -24.24
CA PRO A 101 4.91 -22.80 -25.30
C PRO A 101 3.65 -21.98 -25.00
N PRO A 102 2.95 -21.43 -26.03
CA PRO A 102 1.75 -20.61 -25.83
C PRO A 102 0.68 -21.29 -24.97
N GLU A 103 0.48 -22.61 -25.12
CA GLU A 103 -0.47 -23.37 -24.31
C GLU A 103 -0.13 -23.37 -22.80
N HIS A 104 1.15 -23.30 -22.44
CA HIS A 104 1.60 -23.27 -21.05
C HIS A 104 1.62 -21.85 -20.49
N ARG A 105 1.83 -20.82 -21.32
CA ARG A 105 1.74 -19.41 -20.89
C ARG A 105 0.35 -19.07 -20.37
N ARG A 106 -0.68 -19.63 -21.00
CA ARG A 106 -2.08 -19.47 -20.57
C ARG A 106 -2.30 -19.89 -19.11
N VAL A 107 -1.64 -20.95 -18.65
CA VAL A 107 -1.74 -21.40 -17.25
C VAL A 107 -1.15 -20.36 -16.30
N PHE A 108 -0.02 -19.74 -16.67
CA PHE A 108 0.57 -18.65 -15.88
C PHE A 108 -0.31 -17.40 -15.87
N GLU A 109 -0.88 -17.02 -17.01
CA GLU A 109 -1.81 -15.89 -17.11
C GLU A 109 -3.07 -16.12 -16.29
N GLU A 110 -3.66 -17.33 -16.35
CA GLU A 110 -4.83 -17.70 -15.55
C GLU A 110 -4.50 -17.74 -14.05
N ALA A 111 -3.33 -18.23 -13.66
CA ALA A 111 -2.89 -18.22 -12.27
C ALA A 111 -2.69 -16.80 -11.74
N ILE A 112 -2.06 -15.92 -12.53
CA ILE A 112 -1.89 -14.49 -12.19
C ILE A 112 -3.26 -13.82 -12.08
N ALA A 113 -4.14 -14.02 -13.06
CA ALA A 113 -5.49 -13.45 -13.04
C ALA A 113 -6.28 -13.94 -11.83
N LEU A 114 -6.22 -15.23 -11.49
CA LEU A 114 -6.86 -15.80 -10.32
C LEU A 114 -6.33 -15.18 -9.03
N TYR A 115 -5.02 -15.01 -8.93
CA TYR A 115 -4.38 -14.38 -7.76
C TYR A 115 -4.83 -12.92 -7.61
N LEU A 116 -4.83 -12.14 -8.70
CA LEU A 116 -5.27 -10.74 -8.68
C LEU A 116 -6.74 -10.61 -8.28
N VAL A 117 -7.60 -11.49 -8.81
CA VAL A 117 -9.03 -11.54 -8.42
C VAL A 117 -9.19 -11.94 -6.95
N ALA A 118 -8.37 -12.88 -6.45
CA ALA A 118 -8.41 -13.31 -5.06
C ALA A 118 -7.99 -12.19 -4.10
N GLU A 119 -6.90 -11.48 -4.43
CA GLU A 119 -6.43 -10.28 -3.71
C GLU A 119 -7.52 -9.21 -3.68
N GLN A 120 -8.10 -8.87 -4.84
CA GLN A 120 -9.14 -7.85 -4.93
C GLN A 120 -10.41 -8.24 -4.14
N ARG A 121 -10.81 -9.52 -4.16
CA ARG A 121 -11.93 -10.03 -3.36
C ARG A 121 -11.61 -10.10 -1.86
N GLY A 122 -10.37 -10.37 -1.48
CA GLY A 122 -9.91 -10.33 -0.09
C GLY A 122 -9.95 -8.89 0.44
N TYR A 123 -9.51 -7.95 -0.38
CA TYR A 123 -9.61 -6.52 -0.13
C TYR A 123 -11.08 -6.06 0.00
N GLU A 124 -11.95 -6.44 -0.94
CA GLU A 124 -13.38 -6.07 -0.91
C GLU A 124 -14.15 -6.71 0.26
N ARG A 125 -13.84 -7.96 0.64
CA ARG A 125 -14.42 -8.59 1.84
C ARG A 125 -13.97 -7.87 3.11
N GLY A 126 -12.68 -7.57 3.22
CA GLY A 126 -12.14 -6.78 4.32
C GLY A 126 -12.78 -5.38 4.43
N ARG A 127 -13.26 -4.82 3.31
CA ARG A 127 -14.03 -3.57 3.26
C ARG A 127 -15.50 -3.75 3.66
N ARG A 128 -16.16 -4.85 3.24
CA ARG A 128 -17.60 -5.10 3.50
C ARG A 128 -17.89 -5.59 4.92
N ASP A 129 -17.03 -6.44 5.49
CA ASP A 129 -17.23 -6.98 6.85
C ASP A 129 -16.97 -5.93 7.95
N ARG A 130 -16.53 -4.71 7.57
CA ARG A 130 -16.26 -3.57 8.45
C ARG A 130 -17.23 -2.39 8.27
N SER A 131 -18.27 -2.54 7.44
CA SER A 131 -19.38 -1.57 7.26
C SER A 131 -20.61 -2.01 8.04
#